data_AF-A0A378JQB8-F1
#
_entry.id   AF-A0A378JQB8-F1
#
_cell.length_a   1.000
_cell.length_b   1.000
_cell.length_c   1.000
_cell.angle_alpha   90.00
_cell.angle_beta   90.00
_cell.angle_gamma   90.00
#
_symmetry.space_group_name_H-M   'P 1'
#
loop_
_entity.id
_entity.type
_entity.pdbx_description
1 polymer ?
#
loop_
_entity_poly.entity_id
_entity_poly.type
_entity_poly.pdbx_seq_one_letter_code
_entity_poly.pdbx_strand_id
1 'polypeptide(L)'
;MSLTLAIVICLILLINVSFKIIVIHGLFFTANSVLCSLIAGLYLLVLKNCNLMQQRQVLNQSLLALYLFSIGVYLLLNLPSIGNIRNTLAYQIVFEEIPRKFFSSTIAFGISFYLPHLLVSSRYPQVFNSPHKCMLLSLLGGYTFFSIDFLLLFSEPYTKNFGLIYMDSLLITASILLLIGISFLTYILTLHNSKTFTKPDYFFNPYYHYLTGLAVIVLLICFACEYRLISLGDHRIIAANGILFPFTMLISSLVGELFGYRANLYLIFIMISAELVFDLLFLSTILLPSPDFFNLNPYYSFIMPKRIPMMTLAILIAFSSNAFLLEKFNKNNYVTSRFIRILTASMLANTLLCIINYTILFAGIYPYEELFNLSLSGWVYKFVVTLFSLPFVLYLYNKLQKKTEITNLKLATC
;
A
#
# COMPACT_ATOMS: atom_id res chain seq x y z
N MET A 1 12.03 -6.06 4.43
CA MET A 1 10.66 -5.88 4.93
C MET A 1 10.33 -4.42 5.23
N SER A 2 10.98 -3.75 6.19
CA SER A 2 10.66 -2.33 6.46
C SER A 2 10.92 -1.43 5.24
N LEU A 3 12.06 -1.59 4.58
CA LEU A 3 12.40 -0.84 3.36
C LEU A 3 11.47 -1.17 2.17
N THR A 4 11.11 -2.45 1.99
CA THR A 4 10.21 -2.87 0.90
C THR A 4 8.82 -2.24 1.07
N LEU A 5 8.30 -2.27 2.30
CA LEU A 5 7.01 -1.68 2.64
C LEU A 5 7.03 -0.16 2.49
N ALA A 6 8.10 0.51 2.93
CA ALA A 6 8.24 1.96 2.75
C ALA A 6 8.21 2.37 1.27
N ILE A 7 8.91 1.63 0.40
CA ILE A 7 8.87 1.87 -1.06
C ILE A 7 7.46 1.65 -1.60
N VAL A 8 6.79 0.55 -1.22
CA VAL A 8 5.42 0.24 -1.66
C VAL A 8 4.42 1.31 -1.23
N ILE A 9 4.47 1.76 0.03
CA ILE A 9 3.59 2.82 0.55
C ILE A 9 3.82 4.12 -0.23
N CYS A 10 5.09 4.50 -0.44
CA CYS A 10 5.42 5.73 -1.16
C CYS A 10 4.99 5.68 -2.64
N LEU A 11 5.14 4.53 -3.30
CA LEU A 11 4.66 4.31 -4.67
C LEU A 11 3.14 4.38 -4.80
N ILE A 12 2.41 3.75 -3.87
CA ILE A 12 0.94 3.80 -3.85
C ILE A 12 0.47 5.24 -3.57
N LEU A 13 1.18 5.97 -2.71
CA LEU A 13 0.88 7.36 -2.44
C LEU A 13 1.14 8.28 -3.63
N LEU A 14 2.24 8.07 -4.36
CA LEU A 14 2.55 8.80 -5.58
C LEU A 14 1.40 8.70 -6.60
N ILE A 15 0.83 7.51 -6.76
CA ILE A 15 -0.34 7.32 -7.62
C ILE A 15 -1.53 8.16 -7.17
N ASN A 16 -1.82 8.18 -5.86
CA ASN A 16 -2.97 8.90 -5.31
C ASN A 16 -2.82 10.43 -5.33
N VAL A 17 -1.58 10.94 -5.35
CA VAL A 17 -1.27 12.38 -5.33
C VAL A 17 -0.77 12.91 -6.69
N SER A 18 -0.77 12.06 -7.73
CA SER A 18 -0.18 12.29 -9.06
C SER A 18 -0.51 13.63 -9.75
N PHE A 19 -1.73 14.16 -9.61
CA PHE A 19 -2.13 15.43 -10.24
C PHE A 19 -2.07 16.64 -9.29
N LYS A 20 -1.65 16.47 -8.04
CA LYS A 20 -1.59 17.59 -7.10
C LYS A 20 -0.41 18.51 -7.43
N ILE A 21 -0.75 19.75 -7.79
CA ILE A 21 0.17 20.87 -7.94
C ILE A 21 0.14 21.69 -6.65
N ILE A 22 1.32 22.02 -6.16
CA ILE A 22 1.59 22.78 -4.94
C ILE A 22 2.16 24.14 -5.35
N VAL A 23 1.66 25.20 -4.72
CA VAL A 23 2.12 26.57 -4.97
C VAL A 23 2.72 27.17 -3.70
N ILE A 24 4.01 27.46 -3.70
CA ILE A 24 4.70 28.07 -2.55
C ILE A 24 5.51 29.27 -3.03
N HIS A 25 5.17 30.47 -2.54
CA HIS A 25 5.92 31.72 -2.81
C HIS A 25 6.25 31.95 -4.31
N GLY A 26 5.35 31.56 -5.22
CA GLY A 26 5.52 31.70 -6.67
C GLY A 26 6.14 30.51 -7.40
N LEU A 27 6.62 29.48 -6.69
CA LEU A 27 7.05 28.20 -7.28
C LEU A 27 5.85 27.29 -7.50
N PHE A 28 5.74 26.70 -8.69
CA PHE A 28 4.70 25.74 -9.05
C PHE A 28 5.31 24.35 -9.24
N PHE A 29 5.05 23.42 -8.34
CA PHE A 29 5.62 22.08 -8.44
C PHE A 29 4.62 20.98 -8.13
N THR A 30 4.84 19.80 -8.68
CA THR A 30 4.00 18.63 -8.44
C THR A 30 4.43 17.92 -7.17
N ALA A 31 3.48 17.34 -6.44
CA ALA A 31 3.79 16.50 -5.29
C ALA A 31 4.70 15.29 -5.65
N ASN A 32 4.61 14.80 -6.90
CA ASN A 32 5.45 13.73 -7.41
C ASN A 32 6.94 14.06 -7.36
N SER A 33 7.31 15.34 -7.52
CA SER A 33 8.71 15.77 -7.41
C SER A 33 9.35 15.35 -6.07
N VAL A 34 8.62 15.54 -4.97
CA VAL A 34 9.06 15.16 -3.63
C VAL A 34 9.04 13.64 -3.46
N LEU A 35 7.96 12.97 -3.86
CA LEU A 35 7.80 11.52 -3.65
C LEU A 35 8.79 10.69 -4.48
N CYS A 36 9.06 11.06 -5.73
CA CYS A 36 10.07 10.41 -6.58
C CYS A 36 11.45 10.46 -5.94
N SER A 37 11.82 11.61 -5.36
CA SER A 37 13.11 11.78 -4.68
C SER A 37 13.20 10.94 -3.39
N LEU A 38 12.11 10.82 -2.63
CA LEU A 38 12.04 9.94 -1.46
C LEU A 38 12.19 8.46 -1.83
N ILE A 39 11.54 8.01 -2.92
CA ILE A 39 11.68 6.64 -3.43
C ILE A 39 13.14 6.34 -3.80
N ALA A 40 13.84 7.29 -4.42
CA ALA A 40 15.27 7.16 -4.72
C ALA A 40 16.12 7.04 -3.44
N GLY A 41 15.81 7.82 -2.39
CA GLY A 41 16.48 7.70 -1.09
C GLY A 41 16.27 6.32 -0.46
N LEU A 42 15.03 5.82 -0.47
CA LEU A 42 14.71 4.48 0.04
C LEU A 42 15.39 3.37 -0.78
N TYR A 43 15.43 3.51 -2.11
CA TYR A 43 16.12 2.57 -2.99
C TYR A 43 17.63 2.56 -2.74
N LEU A 44 18.24 3.71 -2.48
CA LEU A 44 19.65 3.81 -2.12
C LEU A 44 19.97 3.10 -0.78
N LEU A 45 19.07 3.16 0.20
CA LEU A 45 19.19 2.36 1.43
C LEU A 45 19.07 0.85 1.16
N VAL A 46 18.23 0.44 0.20
CA VAL A 46 18.13 -0.97 -0.24
C VAL A 46 19.43 -1.41 -0.92
N LEU A 47 20.01 -0.58 -1.79
CA LEU A 47 21.29 -0.89 -2.45
C LEU A 47 22.43 -1.08 -1.44
N LYS A 48 22.44 -0.31 -0.34
CA LYS A 48 23.47 -0.43 0.70
C LYS A 48 23.28 -1.65 1.60
N ASN A 49 22.06 -1.91 2.06
CA ASN A 49 21.80 -2.85 3.17
C ASN A 49 21.44 -4.26 2.72
N CYS A 50 21.17 -4.49 1.43
CA CYS A 50 20.63 -5.75 0.94
C CYS A 50 21.57 -6.43 -0.08
N ASN A 51 21.59 -7.76 -0.06
CA ASN A 51 22.26 -8.57 -1.07
C ASN A 51 21.56 -8.45 -2.44
N LEU A 52 22.25 -8.74 -3.54
CA LEU A 52 21.69 -8.67 -4.90
C LEU A 52 20.35 -9.42 -5.06
N MET A 53 20.22 -10.61 -4.46
CA MET A 53 18.96 -11.37 -4.46
C MET A 53 17.83 -10.63 -3.75
N GLN A 54 18.13 -10.02 -2.59
CA GLN A 54 17.15 -9.26 -1.81
C GLN A 54 16.78 -7.95 -2.52
N GLN A 55 17.73 -7.28 -3.17
CA GLN A 55 17.47 -6.09 -3.98
C GLN A 55 16.48 -6.41 -5.13
N ARG A 56 16.70 -7.52 -5.84
CA ARG A 56 15.76 -7.99 -6.87
C ARG A 56 14.39 -8.33 -6.30
N GLN A 57 14.33 -8.97 -5.13
CA GLN A 57 13.06 -9.26 -4.47
C GLN A 57 12.31 -7.97 -4.11
N VAL A 58 13.00 -6.93 -3.63
CA VAL A 58 12.39 -5.62 -3.33
C VAL A 58 11.76 -5.02 -4.58
N LEU A 59 12.51 -4.99 -5.69
CA LEU A 59 12.05 -4.43 -6.97
C LEU A 59 10.88 -5.21 -7.56
N ASN A 60 10.92 -6.54 -7.49
CA ASN A 60 9.81 -7.39 -7.93
C ASN A 60 8.55 -7.14 -7.08
N GLN A 61 8.70 -7.00 -5.77
CA GLN A 61 7.58 -6.73 -4.87
C GLN A 61 6.99 -5.34 -5.09
N SER A 62 7.81 -4.31 -5.33
CA SER A 62 7.32 -2.96 -5.59
C SER A 62 6.60 -2.85 -6.94
N LEU A 63 7.11 -3.51 -7.98
CA LEU A 63 6.46 -3.57 -9.29
C LEU A 63 5.15 -4.36 -9.24
N LEU A 64 5.13 -5.51 -8.54
CA LEU A 64 3.90 -6.26 -8.28
C LEU A 64 2.87 -5.42 -7.50
N ALA A 65 3.31 -4.64 -6.52
CA ALA A 65 2.46 -3.76 -5.74
C ALA A 65 1.78 -2.70 -6.60
N LEU A 66 2.54 -2.05 -7.49
CA LEU A 66 1.98 -1.08 -8.44
C LEU A 66 0.91 -1.71 -9.33
N TYR A 67 1.17 -2.90 -9.89
CA TYR A 67 0.19 -3.61 -10.72
C TYR A 67 -1.06 -4.01 -9.94
N LEU A 68 -0.90 -4.66 -8.78
CA LEU A 68 -2.04 -5.07 -7.96
C LEU A 68 -2.87 -3.88 -7.49
N PHE A 69 -2.22 -2.79 -7.10
CA PHE A 69 -2.90 -1.55 -6.74
C PHE A 69 -3.70 -1.00 -7.93
N SER A 70 -3.08 -0.88 -9.10
CA SER A 70 -3.76 -0.38 -10.31
C SER A 70 -4.94 -1.25 -10.73
N ILE A 71 -4.80 -2.58 -10.72
CA ILE A 71 -5.84 -3.52 -11.12
C ILE A 71 -6.98 -3.49 -10.09
N GLY A 72 -6.65 -3.51 -8.80
CA GLY A 72 -7.66 -3.49 -7.74
C GLY A 72 -8.48 -2.20 -7.73
N VAL A 73 -7.82 -1.05 -7.89
CA VAL A 73 -8.53 0.23 -8.01
C VAL A 73 -9.35 0.25 -9.31
N TYR A 74 -8.80 -0.14 -10.46
CA TYR A 74 -9.55 -0.20 -11.72
C TYR A 74 -10.81 -1.08 -11.64
N LEU A 75 -10.70 -2.27 -11.03
CA LEU A 75 -11.83 -3.18 -10.82
C LEU A 75 -12.91 -2.55 -9.94
N LEU A 76 -12.52 -2.00 -8.79
CA LEU A 76 -13.47 -1.35 -7.87
C LEU A 76 -14.14 -0.14 -8.51
N LEU A 77 -13.45 0.52 -9.43
CA LEU A 77 -13.93 1.72 -10.07
C LEU A 77 -14.85 1.50 -11.27
N ASN A 78 -14.85 0.30 -11.85
CA ASN A 78 -15.76 -0.04 -12.94
C ASN A 78 -17.08 -0.67 -12.45
N LEU A 79 -17.23 -0.87 -11.14
CA LEU A 79 -18.47 -1.37 -10.55
C LEU A 79 -19.59 -0.32 -10.57
N PRO A 80 -20.88 -0.72 -10.71
CA PRO A 80 -22.00 0.20 -10.81
C PRO A 80 -22.14 1.09 -9.55
N SER A 81 -22.11 2.41 -9.74
CA SER A 81 -22.29 3.40 -8.67
C SER A 81 -23.77 3.73 -8.47
N ILE A 82 -24.14 4.13 -7.24
CA ILE A 82 -25.50 4.58 -6.92
C ILE A 82 -25.71 6.02 -7.43
N GLY A 83 -26.68 6.22 -8.33
CA GLY A 83 -27.19 7.53 -8.76
C GLY A 83 -26.27 8.38 -9.65
N ASN A 84 -26.77 9.57 -10.04
CA ASN A 84 -26.17 10.57 -10.96
C ASN A 84 -24.82 11.19 -10.51
N ILE A 85 -24.01 10.49 -9.71
CA ILE A 85 -22.67 10.96 -9.26
C ILE A 85 -21.65 10.97 -10.42
N ARG A 86 -21.91 10.25 -11.52
CA ARG A 86 -21.12 10.27 -12.75
C ARG A 86 -20.97 11.66 -13.40
N ASN A 87 -21.87 12.60 -13.11
CA ASN A 87 -21.93 13.90 -13.79
C ASN A 87 -21.18 15.03 -13.05
N THR A 88 -20.47 14.73 -11.96
CA THR A 88 -19.62 15.76 -11.31
C THR A 88 -18.25 15.81 -12.00
N LEU A 89 -17.77 17.02 -12.33
CA LEU A 89 -16.45 17.25 -12.95
C LEU A 89 -15.31 16.61 -12.14
N ALA A 90 -15.42 16.61 -10.81
CA ALA A 90 -14.48 15.92 -9.92
C ALA A 90 -14.48 14.40 -10.13
N TYR A 91 -15.63 13.79 -10.45
CA TYR A 91 -15.70 12.37 -10.80
C TYR A 91 -15.01 12.13 -12.15
N GLN A 92 -15.34 12.90 -13.20
CA GLN A 92 -14.73 12.71 -14.52
C GLN A 92 -13.20 12.87 -14.51
N ILE A 93 -12.67 13.93 -13.89
CA ILE A 93 -11.22 14.18 -13.80
C ILE A 93 -10.53 13.13 -12.92
N VAL A 94 -11.12 12.78 -11.77
CA VAL A 94 -10.51 11.78 -10.90
C VAL A 94 -10.54 10.40 -11.53
N PHE A 95 -11.54 10.04 -12.36
CA PHE A 95 -11.81 8.67 -12.84
C PHE A 95 -11.43 8.37 -14.30
N GLU A 96 -11.50 9.31 -15.25
CA GLU A 96 -10.99 9.09 -16.63
C GLU A 96 -9.47 9.09 -16.69
N GLU A 97 -8.80 9.83 -15.81
CA GLU A 97 -7.35 9.98 -15.82
C GLU A 97 -6.61 8.89 -15.02
N ILE A 98 -7.35 7.97 -14.36
CA ILE A 98 -6.80 6.92 -13.50
C ILE A 98 -5.89 5.94 -14.24
N PRO A 99 -6.29 5.40 -15.41
CA PRO A 99 -5.41 4.52 -16.18
C PRO A 99 -4.09 5.22 -16.48
N ARG A 100 -4.15 6.52 -16.80
CA ARG A 100 -2.97 7.33 -17.13
C ARG A 100 -2.03 7.50 -15.94
N LYS A 101 -2.56 7.75 -14.74
CA LYS A 101 -1.76 7.75 -13.49
C LYS A 101 -1.01 6.44 -13.32
N PHE A 102 -1.70 5.32 -13.49
CA PHE A 102 -1.12 4.00 -13.29
C PHE A 102 -0.06 3.66 -14.33
N PHE A 103 -0.35 3.87 -15.61
CA PHE A 103 0.60 3.61 -16.70
C PHE A 103 1.84 4.49 -16.57
N SER A 104 1.66 5.77 -16.22
CA SER A 104 2.77 6.68 -15.99
C SER A 104 3.74 6.14 -14.93
N SER A 105 3.24 5.92 -13.71
CA SER A 105 4.12 5.59 -12.59
C SER A 105 4.69 4.17 -12.69
N THR A 106 3.96 3.23 -13.29
CA THR A 106 4.47 1.86 -13.55
C THR A 106 5.59 1.85 -14.59
N ILE A 107 5.40 2.50 -15.72
CA ILE A 107 6.40 2.58 -16.80
C ILE A 107 7.62 3.36 -16.31
N ALA A 108 7.40 4.50 -15.64
CA ALA A 108 8.47 5.30 -15.08
C ALA A 108 9.31 4.48 -14.10
N PHE A 109 8.69 3.75 -13.16
CA PHE A 109 9.41 2.93 -12.18
C PHE A 109 10.19 1.78 -12.83
N GLY A 110 9.59 1.17 -13.85
CA GLY A 110 10.20 0.10 -14.64
C GLY A 110 11.48 0.57 -15.33
N ILE A 111 11.44 1.73 -16.00
CA ILE A 111 12.56 2.28 -16.77
C ILE A 111 13.65 2.87 -15.85
N SER A 112 13.28 3.47 -14.73
CA SER A 112 14.21 4.20 -13.87
C SER A 112 14.97 3.34 -12.85
N PHE A 113 14.31 2.34 -12.25
CA PHE A 113 14.90 1.52 -11.20
C PHE A 113 15.03 0.05 -11.61
N TYR A 114 13.97 -0.54 -12.14
CA TYR A 114 13.90 -1.99 -12.38
C TYR A 114 14.84 -2.45 -13.50
N LEU A 115 14.72 -1.84 -14.69
CA LEU A 115 15.49 -2.21 -15.88
C LEU A 115 17.00 -1.90 -15.70
N PRO A 116 17.42 -0.72 -15.19
CA PRO A 116 18.82 -0.43 -14.94
C PRO A 116 19.45 -1.39 -13.93
N HIS A 117 18.73 -1.77 -12.86
CA HIS A 117 19.23 -2.75 -11.90
C HIS A 117 19.46 -4.13 -12.53
N LEU A 118 18.54 -4.58 -13.39
CA LEU A 118 18.64 -5.87 -14.08
C LEU A 118 19.84 -5.88 -15.06
N LEU A 119 20.03 -4.81 -15.83
CA LEU A 119 21.15 -4.68 -16.76
C LEU A 119 22.50 -4.57 -16.02
N VAL A 120 22.59 -3.74 -14.98
CA VAL A 120 23.84 -3.55 -14.23
C VAL A 120 24.20 -4.80 -13.43
N SER A 121 23.22 -5.51 -12.85
CA SER A 121 23.49 -6.74 -12.09
C SER A 121 23.95 -7.92 -12.94
N SER A 122 23.56 -7.96 -14.22
CA SER A 122 24.01 -9.00 -15.14
C SER A 122 25.39 -8.72 -15.74
N ARG A 123 25.69 -7.45 -16.07
CA ARG A 123 26.94 -7.07 -16.77
C ARG A 123 28.07 -6.62 -15.83
N TYR A 124 27.75 -5.95 -14.71
CA TYR A 124 28.73 -5.30 -13.84
C TYR A 124 28.37 -5.44 -12.34
N PRO A 125 28.46 -6.65 -11.75
CA PRO A 125 28.10 -6.86 -10.34
C PRO A 125 28.98 -6.05 -9.37
N GLN A 126 30.21 -5.70 -9.77
CA GLN A 126 31.14 -4.90 -8.98
C GLN A 126 30.60 -3.48 -8.66
N VAL A 127 29.64 -2.97 -9.44
CA VAL A 127 29.00 -1.66 -9.19
C VAL A 127 28.33 -1.61 -7.82
N PHE A 128 27.70 -2.73 -7.41
CA PHE A 128 26.98 -2.82 -6.16
C PHE A 128 27.87 -2.90 -4.92
N ASN A 129 29.17 -3.18 -5.10
CA ASN A 129 30.14 -3.20 -4.03
C ASN A 129 30.69 -1.80 -3.70
N SER A 130 30.62 -0.87 -4.66
CA SER A 130 31.10 0.49 -4.47
C SER A 130 29.97 1.44 -4.06
N PRO A 131 30.01 2.04 -2.85
CA PRO A 131 28.91 2.87 -2.36
C PRO A 131 28.67 4.11 -3.23
N HIS A 132 29.73 4.68 -3.82
CA HIS A 132 29.61 5.82 -4.73
C HIS A 132 28.84 5.51 -6.02
N LYS A 133 29.06 4.33 -6.63
CA LYS A 133 28.33 3.96 -7.84
C LYS A 133 26.88 3.58 -7.52
N CYS A 134 26.61 2.97 -6.36
CA CYS A 134 25.24 2.76 -5.88
C CYS A 134 24.49 4.08 -5.66
N MET A 135 25.15 5.07 -5.07
CA MET A 135 24.58 6.41 -4.90
C MET A 135 24.22 7.01 -6.26
N LEU A 136 25.17 7.03 -7.19
CA LEU A 136 24.96 7.60 -8.53
C LEU A 136 23.83 6.89 -9.28
N LEU A 137 23.78 5.55 -9.22
CA LEU A 137 22.72 4.76 -9.82
C LEU A 137 21.33 5.15 -9.25
N SER A 138 21.24 5.32 -7.93
CA SER A 138 19.97 5.69 -7.31
C SER A 138 19.54 7.12 -7.63
N LEU A 139 20.48 8.08 -7.62
CA LEU A 139 20.18 9.48 -7.91
C LEU A 139 19.76 9.68 -9.38
N LEU A 140 20.45 9.02 -10.32
CA LEU A 140 20.03 8.98 -11.72
C LEU A 140 18.65 8.31 -11.88
N GLY A 141 18.40 7.22 -11.15
CA GLY A 141 17.10 6.57 -11.09
C GLY A 141 16.00 7.53 -10.62
N GLY A 142 16.21 8.27 -9.53
CA GLY A 142 15.23 9.25 -9.04
C GLY A 142 14.94 10.38 -10.02
N TYR A 143 15.98 10.92 -10.65
CA TYR A 143 15.84 11.99 -11.64
C TYR A 143 15.07 11.53 -12.89
N THR A 144 15.43 10.37 -13.43
CA THR A 144 14.75 9.77 -14.59
C THR A 144 13.33 9.34 -14.25
N PHE A 145 13.10 8.83 -13.04
CA PHE A 145 11.77 8.45 -12.57
C PHE A 145 10.80 9.62 -12.57
N PHE A 146 11.20 10.75 -11.97
CA PHE A 146 10.40 11.96 -11.98
C PHE A 146 10.14 12.48 -13.40
N SER A 147 11.18 12.56 -14.23
CA SER A 147 11.08 13.14 -15.57
C SER A 147 10.12 12.33 -16.45
N ILE A 148 10.23 11.00 -16.45
CA ILE A 148 9.36 10.11 -17.24
C ILE A 148 7.93 10.16 -16.70
N ASP A 149 7.75 10.10 -15.38
CA ASP A 149 6.41 10.12 -14.76
C ASP A 149 5.69 11.46 -15.04
N PHE A 150 6.38 12.59 -14.92
CA PHE A 150 5.79 13.90 -15.23
C PHE A 150 5.39 14.01 -16.70
N LEU A 151 6.27 13.61 -17.62
CA LEU A 151 5.98 13.68 -19.06
C LEU A 151 4.79 12.81 -19.44
N LEU A 152 4.69 11.60 -18.89
CA LEU A 152 3.54 10.71 -19.14
C LEU A 152 2.25 11.24 -18.52
N LEU A 153 2.31 11.85 -17.33
CA LEU A 153 1.15 12.44 -16.64
C LEU A 153 0.63 13.73 -17.26
N PHE A 154 1.47 14.57 -17.85
CA PHE A 154 1.06 15.92 -18.26
C PHE A 154 1.19 16.19 -19.77
N SER A 155 1.58 15.20 -20.58
CA SER A 155 1.69 15.29 -22.05
C SER A 155 0.40 15.65 -22.80
N GLU A 156 -0.75 15.09 -22.43
CA GLU A 156 -2.02 15.24 -23.14
C GLU A 156 -2.92 16.39 -22.64
N PRO A 157 -3.00 16.73 -21.34
CA PRO A 157 -3.73 17.90 -20.87
C PRO A 157 -2.84 19.13 -21.04
N TYR A 158 -3.31 20.09 -21.84
CA TYR A 158 -2.72 21.42 -21.93
C TYR A 158 -2.83 22.14 -20.58
N THR A 159 -1.88 21.89 -19.68
CA THR A 159 -1.71 22.70 -18.48
C THR A 159 -1.14 24.04 -18.90
N LYS A 160 -1.82 25.13 -18.53
CA LYS A 160 -1.24 26.47 -18.65
C LYS A 160 0.07 26.47 -17.84
N ASN A 161 1.17 26.90 -18.45
CA ASN A 161 2.50 26.94 -17.86
C ASN A 161 3.20 25.58 -17.64
N PHE A 162 2.92 24.55 -18.46
CA PHE A 162 3.59 23.24 -18.41
C PHE A 162 5.12 23.32 -18.23
N GLY A 163 5.80 24.15 -19.03
CA GLY A 163 7.26 24.28 -18.99
C GLY A 163 7.78 24.84 -17.67
N LEU A 164 7.10 25.84 -17.08
CA LEU A 164 7.46 26.40 -15.79
C LEU A 164 7.26 25.35 -14.68
N ILE A 165 6.11 24.68 -14.67
CA ILE A 165 5.81 23.64 -13.67
C ILE A 165 6.84 22.52 -13.75
N TYR A 166 7.23 22.09 -14.96
CA TYR A 166 8.25 21.08 -15.16
C TYR A 166 9.62 21.51 -14.62
N MET A 167 10.06 22.73 -14.92
CA MET A 167 11.38 23.21 -14.50
C MET A 167 11.44 23.43 -12.98
N ASP A 168 10.40 23.99 -12.37
CA ASP A 168 10.31 24.19 -10.92
C ASP A 168 10.30 22.84 -10.17
N SER A 169 9.51 21.89 -10.66
CA SER A 169 9.46 20.54 -10.07
C SER A 169 10.76 19.77 -10.25
N LEU A 170 11.42 19.90 -11.41
CA LEU A 170 12.73 19.30 -11.67
C LEU A 170 13.80 19.91 -10.75
N LEU A 171 13.79 21.23 -10.54
CA LEU A 171 14.69 21.92 -9.60
C LEU A 171 14.51 21.38 -8.18
N ILE A 172 13.27 21.19 -7.74
CA ILE A 172 12.96 20.60 -6.43
C ILE A 172 13.47 19.16 -6.35
N THR A 173 13.23 18.33 -7.38
CA THR A 173 13.75 16.95 -7.38
C THR A 173 15.27 16.90 -7.29
N ALA A 174 15.97 17.73 -8.07
CA ALA A 174 17.41 17.78 -8.08
C ALA A 174 17.96 18.22 -6.72
N SER A 175 17.34 19.23 -6.08
CA SER A 175 17.77 19.71 -4.76
C SER A 175 17.59 18.65 -3.67
N ILE A 176 16.45 17.94 -3.63
CA ILE A 176 16.20 16.88 -2.64
C ILE A 176 17.12 15.67 -2.90
N LEU A 177 17.30 15.27 -4.16
CA LEU A 177 18.22 14.19 -4.53
C LEU A 177 19.67 14.53 -4.13
N LEU A 178 20.09 15.78 -4.33
CA LEU A 178 21.41 16.25 -3.90
C LEU A 178 21.56 16.17 -2.38
N LEU A 179 20.56 16.62 -1.61
CA LEU A 179 20.55 16.50 -0.14
C LEU A 179 20.62 15.03 0.32
N ILE A 180 19.90 14.12 -0.34
CA ILE A 180 19.96 12.67 -0.09
C ILE A 180 21.36 12.13 -0.40
N GLY A 181 21.98 12.56 -1.51
CA GLY A 181 23.34 12.18 -1.87
C GLY A 181 24.38 12.65 -0.85
N ILE A 182 24.33 13.92 -0.45
CA ILE A 182 25.23 14.49 0.57
C ILE A 182 25.05 13.76 1.90
N SER A 183 23.81 13.61 2.38
CA SER A 183 23.53 12.94 3.65
C SER A 183 23.97 11.48 3.65
N PHE A 184 23.88 10.78 2.51
CA PHE A 184 24.41 9.43 2.39
C PHE A 184 25.93 9.38 2.47
N LEU A 185 26.61 10.33 1.83
CA LEU A 185 28.07 10.39 1.80
C LEU A 185 28.63 10.78 3.18
N THR A 186 28.00 11.73 3.87
CA THR A 186 28.32 12.05 5.28
C THR A 186 28.03 10.88 6.21
N TYR A 187 26.95 10.13 5.96
CA TYR A 187 26.64 8.90 6.72
C TYR A 187 27.68 7.80 6.51
N ILE A 188 28.23 7.64 5.29
CA ILE A 188 29.32 6.68 5.04
C ILE A 188 30.60 7.10 5.77
N LEU A 189 30.92 8.40 5.77
CA LEU A 189 32.11 8.94 6.44
C LEU A 189 32.07 8.80 7.97
N THR A 190 30.89 8.89 8.56
CA THR A 190 30.67 8.85 10.02
C THR A 190 30.43 7.45 10.58
N LEU A 191 30.49 6.42 9.75
CA LEU A 191 30.04 5.09 10.13
C LEU A 191 31.06 4.33 10.98
N HIS A 192 30.80 4.28 12.28
CA HIS A 192 31.44 3.36 13.22
C HIS A 192 30.50 2.17 13.51
N ASN A 193 31.08 0.97 13.62
CA ASN A 193 30.40 -0.34 13.71
C ASN A 193 29.04 -0.33 14.43
N SER A 194 27.97 -0.71 13.72
CA SER A 194 26.67 -0.99 14.33
C SER A 194 26.50 -2.46 14.66
N LYS A 195 26.08 -2.76 15.90
CA LYS A 195 25.75 -4.10 16.38
C LYS A 195 24.57 -4.70 15.59
N THR A 196 24.71 -5.98 15.25
CA THR A 196 23.65 -6.79 14.64
C THR A 196 22.58 -7.14 15.67
N PHE A 197 21.36 -6.62 15.50
CA PHE A 197 20.20 -7.10 16.23
C PHE A 197 19.75 -8.46 15.68
N THR A 198 19.60 -9.45 16.57
CA THR A 198 19.02 -10.75 16.23
C THR A 198 17.51 -10.60 16.00
N LYS A 199 17.08 -10.76 14.75
CA LYS A 199 15.66 -10.73 14.35
C LYS A 199 15.05 -12.13 14.49
N PRO A 200 13.77 -12.27 14.85
CA PRO A 200 13.15 -13.58 15.04
C PRO A 200 12.97 -14.37 13.73
N ASP A 201 12.94 -15.70 13.83
CA ASP A 201 13.15 -16.64 12.72
C ASP A 201 12.16 -16.51 11.54
N TYR A 202 10.92 -16.07 11.79
CA TYR A 202 9.93 -15.88 10.72
C TYR A 202 10.25 -14.71 9.77
N PHE A 203 11.15 -13.79 10.16
CA PHE A 203 11.65 -12.74 9.25
C PHE A 203 12.58 -13.27 8.17
N PHE A 204 13.10 -14.49 8.28
CA PHE A 204 13.91 -15.08 7.22
C PHE A 204 13.06 -15.76 6.15
N ASN A 205 11.78 -16.01 6.44
CA ASN A 205 10.93 -16.73 5.51
C ASN A 205 10.41 -15.81 4.38
N PRO A 206 10.76 -16.05 3.10
CA PRO A 206 10.31 -15.21 1.99
C PRO A 206 8.78 -15.17 1.86
N TYR A 207 8.10 -16.28 2.18
CA TYR A 207 6.63 -16.36 2.04
C TYR A 207 5.91 -15.42 3.01
N TYR A 208 6.46 -15.20 4.20
CA TYR A 208 5.91 -14.23 5.15
C TYR A 208 5.97 -12.81 4.58
N HIS A 209 7.08 -12.43 3.94
CA HIS A 209 7.23 -11.11 3.29
C HIS A 209 6.27 -10.91 2.12
N TYR A 210 6.01 -11.94 1.33
CA TYR A 210 5.04 -11.85 0.23
C TYR A 210 3.60 -11.73 0.75
N LEU A 211 3.21 -12.52 1.76
CA LEU A 211 1.87 -12.46 2.33
C LEU A 211 1.61 -11.11 3.02
N THR A 212 2.58 -10.60 3.77
CA THR A 212 2.47 -9.29 4.43
C THR A 212 2.44 -8.15 3.42
N GLY A 213 3.27 -8.18 2.38
CA GLY A 213 3.21 -7.22 1.28
C GLY A 213 1.84 -7.22 0.59
N LEU A 214 1.32 -8.41 0.25
CA LEU A 214 -0.02 -8.57 -0.33
C LEU A 214 -1.11 -8.02 0.58
N ALA A 215 -1.07 -8.31 1.88
CA ALA A 215 -2.04 -7.81 2.84
C ALA A 215 -2.04 -6.26 2.89
N VAL A 216 -0.85 -5.65 2.95
CA VAL A 216 -0.71 -4.18 2.95
C VAL A 216 -1.21 -3.56 1.64
N ILE A 217 -0.89 -4.16 0.49
CA ILE A 217 -1.35 -3.64 -0.81
C ILE A 217 -2.88 -3.68 -0.87
N VAL A 218 -3.50 -4.82 -0.54
CA VAL A 218 -4.97 -4.95 -0.58
C VAL A 218 -5.62 -4.00 0.44
N LEU A 219 -5.03 -3.82 1.62
CA LEU A 219 -5.48 -2.84 2.60
C LEU A 219 -5.45 -1.42 2.05
N LEU A 220 -4.36 -1.00 1.40
CA LEU A 220 -4.24 0.33 0.81
C LEU A 220 -5.22 0.53 -0.36
N ILE A 221 -5.53 -0.50 -1.14
CA ILE A 221 -6.59 -0.44 -2.16
C ILE A 221 -7.96 -0.22 -1.50
N CYS A 222 -8.27 -0.98 -0.44
CA CYS A 222 -9.49 -0.79 0.34
C CYS A 222 -9.58 0.64 0.87
N PHE A 223 -8.47 1.18 1.37
CA PHE A 223 -8.41 2.55 1.88
C PHE A 223 -8.68 3.59 0.77
N ALA A 224 -8.06 3.43 -0.40
CA ALA A 224 -8.25 4.35 -1.53
C ALA A 224 -9.70 4.38 -2.04
N CYS A 225 -10.44 3.27 -1.93
CA CYS A 225 -11.80 3.13 -2.43
C CYS A 225 -12.90 3.19 -1.33
N GLU A 226 -12.56 3.58 -0.10
CA GLU A 226 -13.49 3.51 1.04
C GLU A 226 -14.78 4.32 0.85
N TYR A 227 -14.71 5.52 0.29
CA TYR A 227 -15.87 6.40 0.13
C TYR A 227 -16.78 6.04 -1.05
N ARG A 228 -16.40 5.06 -1.87
CA ARG A 228 -17.21 4.67 -3.02
C ARG A 228 -18.27 3.68 -2.58
N LEU A 229 -19.53 4.07 -2.75
CA LEU A 229 -20.68 3.18 -2.55
C LEU A 229 -21.10 2.56 -3.88
N ILE A 230 -21.39 1.26 -3.85
CA ILE A 230 -21.75 0.43 -5.00
C ILE A 230 -23.14 -0.15 -4.75
N SER A 231 -24.01 -0.12 -5.76
CA SER A 231 -25.28 -0.83 -5.73
C SER A 231 -25.11 -2.26 -6.22
N LEU A 232 -25.54 -3.23 -5.41
CA LEU A 232 -25.59 -4.64 -5.75
C LEU A 232 -27.06 -5.06 -5.93
N GLY A 233 -27.62 -4.80 -7.12
CA GLY A 233 -29.04 -4.97 -7.41
C GLY A 233 -29.92 -3.85 -6.83
N ASP A 234 -31.24 -4.04 -6.85
CA ASP A 234 -32.21 -2.94 -6.65
C ASP A 234 -32.26 -2.36 -5.23
N HIS A 235 -31.75 -3.06 -4.20
CA HIS A 235 -31.93 -2.66 -2.79
C HIS A 235 -30.70 -2.86 -1.87
N ARG A 236 -29.53 -3.28 -2.37
CA ARG A 236 -28.35 -3.52 -1.51
C ARG A 236 -27.23 -2.56 -1.85
N ILE A 237 -26.87 -1.71 -0.90
CA ILE A 237 -25.74 -0.77 -1.00
C ILE A 237 -24.57 -1.36 -0.22
N ILE A 238 -23.37 -1.37 -0.81
CA ILE A 238 -22.15 -1.85 -0.18
C ILE A 238 -21.02 -0.86 -0.47
N ALA A 239 -20.13 -0.63 0.51
CA ALA A 239 -18.90 0.11 0.28
C ALA A 239 -17.92 -0.69 -0.61
N ALA A 240 -17.28 -0.05 -1.57
CA ALA A 240 -16.36 -0.68 -2.52
C ALA A 240 -15.20 -1.39 -1.82
N ASN A 241 -14.68 -0.80 -0.74
CA ASN A 241 -13.65 -1.41 0.07
C ASN A 241 -14.08 -2.76 0.69
N GLY A 242 -15.37 -2.94 0.95
CA GLY A 242 -15.95 -4.14 1.54
C GLY A 242 -15.81 -5.37 0.66
N ILE A 243 -15.56 -5.17 -0.64
CA ILE A 243 -15.33 -6.23 -1.62
C ILE A 243 -13.97 -6.90 -1.41
N LEU A 244 -12.92 -6.10 -1.20
CA LEU A 244 -11.55 -6.59 -1.10
C LEU A 244 -11.12 -6.87 0.35
N PHE A 245 -11.79 -6.28 1.34
CA PHE A 245 -11.46 -6.45 2.76
C PHE A 245 -11.48 -7.92 3.27
N PRO A 246 -12.39 -8.81 2.82
CA PRO A 246 -12.32 -10.22 3.17
C PRO A 246 -10.96 -10.84 2.87
N PHE A 247 -10.30 -10.47 1.77
CA PHE A 247 -9.02 -11.03 1.40
C PHE A 247 -7.91 -10.68 2.38
N THR A 248 -7.88 -9.45 2.93
CA THR A 248 -6.92 -9.07 3.97
C THR A 248 -7.12 -9.90 5.25
N MET A 249 -8.38 -10.15 5.62
CA MET A 249 -8.71 -11.01 6.76
C MET A 249 -8.23 -12.45 6.55
N LEU A 250 -8.46 -13.01 5.37
CA LEU A 250 -8.01 -14.37 5.03
C LEU A 250 -6.49 -14.50 5.03
N ILE A 251 -5.77 -13.48 4.53
CA ILE A 251 -4.30 -13.45 4.57
C ILE A 251 -3.80 -13.42 6.03
N SER A 252 -4.41 -12.60 6.88
CA SER A 252 -4.08 -12.57 8.33
C SER A 252 -4.33 -13.93 8.98
N SER A 253 -5.47 -14.57 8.71
CA SER A 253 -5.77 -15.92 9.22
C SER A 253 -4.76 -16.96 8.72
N LEU A 254 -4.37 -16.91 7.43
CA LEU A 254 -3.31 -17.75 6.86
C LEU A 254 -1.97 -17.58 7.56
N VAL A 255 -1.59 -16.32 7.83
CA VAL A 255 -0.34 -16.00 8.52
C VAL A 255 -0.38 -16.49 9.97
N GLY A 256 -1.50 -16.33 10.66
CA GLY A 256 -1.70 -16.86 12.01
C GLY A 256 -1.61 -18.38 12.09
N GLU A 257 -2.14 -19.08 11.08
CA GLU A 257 -2.08 -20.55 10.99
C GLU A 257 -0.68 -21.07 10.62
N LEU A 258 0.06 -20.37 9.74
CA LEU A 258 1.37 -20.82 9.25
C LEU A 258 2.52 -20.43 10.18
N PHE A 259 2.49 -19.23 10.75
CA PHE A 259 3.60 -18.63 11.50
C PHE A 259 3.26 -18.36 12.97
N GLY A 260 2.01 -18.62 13.38
CA GLY A 260 1.56 -18.47 14.75
C GLY A 260 1.11 -17.05 15.14
N TYR A 261 0.66 -16.93 16.40
CA TYR A 261 0.05 -15.70 16.93
C TYR A 261 0.97 -14.49 16.89
N ARG A 262 2.25 -14.64 17.32
CA ARG A 262 3.22 -13.54 17.35
C ARG A 262 3.49 -12.94 15.97
N ALA A 263 3.60 -13.80 14.94
CA ALA A 263 3.82 -13.36 13.57
C ALA A 263 2.58 -12.65 12.99
N ASN A 264 1.38 -13.08 13.39
CA ASN A 264 0.13 -12.41 13.01
C ASN A 264 0.00 -11.03 13.68
N LEU A 265 0.30 -10.89 14.98
CA LEU A 265 0.35 -9.59 15.65
C LEU A 265 1.34 -8.64 14.98
N TYR A 266 2.51 -9.15 14.57
CA TYR A 266 3.47 -8.33 13.84
C TYR A 266 2.93 -7.89 12.47
N LEU A 267 2.23 -8.77 11.73
CA LEU A 267 1.54 -8.39 10.49
C LEU A 267 0.53 -7.27 10.75
N ILE A 268 -0.25 -7.36 11.82
CA ILE A 268 -1.26 -6.36 12.19
C ILE A 268 -0.57 -5.02 12.46
N PHE A 269 0.52 -5.03 13.24
CA PHE A 269 1.30 -3.82 13.51
C PHE A 269 1.85 -3.19 12.22
N ILE A 270 2.38 -4.01 11.30
CA ILE A 270 2.82 -3.54 9.98
C ILE A 270 1.67 -2.88 9.23
N MET A 271 0.51 -3.54 9.14
CA MET A 271 -0.64 -3.02 8.41
C MET A 271 -1.10 -1.67 8.94
N ILE A 272 -1.26 -1.56 10.25
CA ILE A 272 -1.64 -0.30 10.91
C ILE A 272 -0.58 0.77 10.69
N SER A 273 0.72 0.42 10.81
CA SER A 273 1.80 1.37 10.56
C SER A 273 1.82 1.85 9.10
N ALA A 274 1.52 0.97 8.15
CA ALA A 274 1.49 1.30 6.73
C ALA A 274 0.32 2.21 6.39
N GLU A 275 -0.85 1.93 6.95
CA GLU A 275 -2.04 2.78 6.85
C GLU A 275 -1.79 4.16 7.48
N LEU A 276 -1.30 4.23 8.71
CA LEU A 276 -1.00 5.50 9.38
C LEU A 276 0.02 6.34 8.62
N VAL A 277 1.09 5.72 8.10
CA VAL A 277 2.09 6.44 7.29
C VAL A 277 1.47 6.93 5.99
N PHE A 278 0.67 6.11 5.33
CA PHE A 278 -0.06 6.50 4.13
C PHE A 278 -0.99 7.68 4.41
N ASP A 279 -1.74 7.65 5.50
CA ASP A 279 -2.68 8.69 5.93
C ASP A 279 -1.99 10.00 6.28
N LEU A 280 -0.91 9.94 7.06
CA LEU A 280 -0.14 11.13 7.42
C LEU A 280 0.44 11.81 6.19
N LEU A 281 1.01 11.03 5.27
CA LEU A 281 1.56 11.55 4.04
C LEU A 281 0.44 12.11 3.14
N PHE A 282 -0.69 11.42 3.03
CA PHE A 282 -1.83 11.87 2.23
C PHE A 282 -2.49 13.14 2.81
N LEU A 283 -2.62 13.23 4.13
CA LEU A 283 -3.08 14.44 4.81
C LEU A 283 -2.10 15.60 4.61
N SER A 284 -0.80 15.34 4.76
CA SER A 284 0.24 16.35 4.53
C SER A 284 0.21 16.89 3.10
N THR A 285 -0.05 16.00 2.12
CA THR A 285 -0.17 16.44 0.73
C THR A 285 -1.42 17.27 0.55
N ILE A 286 -2.56 16.91 1.15
CA ILE A 286 -3.81 17.69 1.09
C ILE A 286 -3.66 19.09 1.71
N LEU A 287 -2.99 19.22 2.86
CA LEU A 287 -2.79 20.50 3.57
C LEU A 287 -2.01 21.54 2.75
N LEU A 288 -1.21 21.10 1.78
CA LEU A 288 -0.43 22.01 0.94
C LEU A 288 -1.34 22.86 0.02
N PRO A 289 -1.07 24.18 -0.08
CA PRO A 289 -1.88 25.10 -0.88
C PRO A 289 -1.93 24.67 -2.34
N SER A 290 -3.14 24.52 -2.86
CA SER A 290 -3.43 24.27 -4.27
C SER A 290 -3.76 25.59 -4.98
N PRO A 291 -3.45 25.73 -6.28
CA PRO A 291 -3.81 26.93 -7.02
C PRO A 291 -5.34 27.09 -7.19
N ASP A 292 -5.80 28.34 -7.32
CA ASP A 292 -7.22 28.69 -7.41
C ASP A 292 -7.97 28.00 -8.57
N PHE A 293 -7.26 27.63 -9.63
CA PHE A 293 -7.83 26.96 -10.79
C PHE A 293 -8.03 25.44 -10.62
N PHE A 294 -7.52 24.83 -9.54
CA PHE A 294 -7.62 23.38 -9.28
C PHE A 294 -7.75 23.08 -7.77
N ASN A 295 -8.82 23.59 -7.16
CA ASN A 295 -9.04 23.51 -5.71
C ASN A 295 -9.99 22.35 -5.32
N LEU A 296 -9.42 21.19 -4.98
CA LEU A 296 -10.16 20.04 -4.44
C LEU A 296 -10.19 20.01 -2.89
N ASN A 297 -9.56 20.97 -2.22
CA ASN A 297 -9.37 20.98 -0.77
C ASN A 297 -10.66 20.93 0.07
N PRO A 298 -11.79 21.58 -0.28
CA PRO A 298 -12.97 21.59 0.60
C PRO A 298 -13.63 20.21 0.76
N TYR A 299 -13.49 19.32 -0.24
CA TYR A 299 -13.99 17.94 -0.15
C TYR A 299 -13.11 17.05 0.73
N TYR A 300 -11.79 17.24 0.69
CA TYR A 300 -10.85 16.44 1.49
C TYR A 300 -10.84 16.84 2.97
N SER A 301 -11.04 18.14 3.28
CA SER A 301 -10.96 18.67 4.65
C SER A 301 -12.09 18.21 5.57
N PHE A 302 -13.28 17.91 5.03
CA PHE A 302 -14.45 17.57 5.85
C PHE A 302 -14.46 16.10 6.30
N ILE A 303 -13.92 15.19 5.49
CA ILE A 303 -14.11 13.73 5.67
C ILE A 303 -12.86 13.05 6.24
N MET A 304 -11.66 13.58 6.00
CA MET A 304 -10.41 12.91 6.39
C MET A 304 -9.99 13.02 7.86
N PRO A 305 -10.09 14.16 8.57
CA PRO A 305 -9.47 14.30 9.89
C PRO A 305 -10.10 13.39 10.96
N LYS A 306 -11.42 13.17 10.89
CA LYS A 306 -12.15 12.28 11.80
C LYS A 306 -11.97 10.79 11.46
N ARG A 307 -11.62 10.46 10.22
CA ARG A 307 -11.55 9.07 9.72
C ARG A 307 -10.31 8.33 10.21
N ILE A 308 -9.14 8.97 10.13
CA ILE A 308 -7.82 8.35 10.39
C ILE A 308 -7.76 7.63 11.75
N PRO A 309 -8.11 8.25 12.90
CA PRO A 309 -8.04 7.55 14.18
C PRO A 309 -9.08 6.41 14.33
N MET A 310 -10.16 6.46 13.57
CA MET A 310 -11.28 5.53 13.74
C MET A 310 -11.09 4.25 12.93
N MET A 311 -10.64 4.38 11.67
CA MET A 311 -10.35 3.21 10.83
C MET A 311 -9.20 2.37 11.40
N THR A 312 -8.16 3.04 11.90
CA THR A 312 -7.01 2.39 12.54
C THR A 312 -7.42 1.63 13.80
N LEU A 313 -8.33 2.18 14.62
CA LEU A 313 -8.88 1.51 15.80
C LEU A 313 -9.76 0.32 15.41
N ALA A 314 -10.58 0.44 14.36
CA ALA A 314 -11.40 -0.65 13.85
C ALA A 314 -10.56 -1.82 13.35
N ILE A 315 -9.51 -1.54 12.58
CA ILE A 315 -8.55 -2.54 12.09
C ILE A 315 -7.82 -3.19 13.26
N LEU A 316 -7.34 -2.40 14.22
CA LEU A 316 -6.65 -2.92 15.40
C LEU A 316 -7.52 -3.94 16.16
N ILE A 317 -8.77 -3.57 16.47
CA ILE A 317 -9.68 -4.44 17.24
C ILE A 317 -10.08 -5.67 16.43
N ALA A 318 -10.48 -5.50 15.16
CA ALA A 318 -10.95 -6.60 14.32
C ALA A 318 -9.84 -7.63 14.05
N PHE A 319 -8.65 -7.18 13.63
CA PHE A 319 -7.58 -8.13 13.34
C PHE A 319 -6.97 -8.74 14.60
N SER A 320 -6.85 -7.98 15.70
CA SER A 320 -6.33 -8.54 16.96
C SER A 320 -7.30 -9.56 17.56
N SER A 321 -8.61 -9.31 17.50
CA SER A 321 -9.62 -10.28 17.93
C SER A 321 -9.59 -11.55 17.05
N ASN A 322 -9.44 -11.42 15.73
CA ASN A 322 -9.25 -12.56 14.83
C ASN A 322 -8.02 -13.39 15.24
N ALA A 323 -6.87 -12.75 15.44
CA ALA A 323 -5.63 -13.42 15.82
C ALA A 323 -5.77 -14.15 17.17
N PHE A 324 -6.38 -13.50 18.15
CA PHE A 324 -6.61 -14.05 19.49
C PHE A 324 -7.56 -15.25 19.46
N LEU A 325 -8.69 -15.13 18.76
CA LEU A 325 -9.67 -16.21 18.62
C LEU A 325 -9.05 -17.43 17.91
N LEU A 326 -8.25 -17.18 16.87
CA LEU A 326 -7.59 -18.25 16.13
C LEU A 326 -6.57 -18.99 17.00
N GLU A 327 -5.79 -18.29 17.82
CA GLU A 327 -4.90 -18.92 18.80
C GLU A 327 -5.68 -19.71 19.87
N LYS A 328 -6.77 -19.13 20.40
CA LYS A 328 -7.60 -19.76 21.43
C LYS A 328 -8.26 -21.03 20.92
N PHE A 329 -8.82 -21.01 19.71
CA PHE A 329 -9.39 -22.19 19.06
C PHE A 329 -8.34 -23.22 18.67
N ASN A 330 -7.09 -22.80 18.42
CA ASN A 330 -6.00 -23.75 18.17
C ASN A 330 -5.56 -24.49 19.44
N LYS A 331 -5.64 -23.84 20.60
CA LYS A 331 -5.36 -24.49 21.91
C LYS A 331 -6.52 -25.34 22.42
N ASN A 332 -7.73 -25.14 21.91
CA ASN A 332 -8.93 -25.81 22.41
C ASN A 332 -9.29 -27.02 21.53
N ASN A 333 -9.22 -28.23 22.07
CA ASN A 333 -9.44 -29.49 21.32
C ASN A 333 -10.87 -29.66 20.76
N TYR A 334 -11.81 -28.77 21.08
CA TYR A 334 -13.21 -28.86 20.66
C TYR A 334 -13.47 -28.43 19.22
N VAL A 335 -12.59 -27.62 18.60
CA VAL A 335 -12.74 -27.20 17.19
C VAL A 335 -11.71 -27.96 16.35
N THR A 336 -12.10 -29.15 15.88
CA THR A 336 -11.16 -30.09 15.23
C THR A 336 -10.79 -29.69 13.80
N SER A 337 -11.65 -28.97 13.07
CA SER A 337 -11.35 -28.56 11.69
C SER A 337 -10.84 -27.12 11.59
N ARG A 338 -9.71 -26.93 10.89
CA ARG A 338 -9.17 -25.60 10.54
C ARG A 338 -10.20 -24.73 9.81
N PHE A 339 -11.08 -25.37 9.04
CA PHE A 339 -12.18 -24.71 8.33
C PHE A 339 -13.09 -23.94 9.30
N ILE A 340 -13.64 -24.64 10.30
CA ILE A 340 -14.55 -24.03 11.28
C ILE A 340 -13.83 -22.95 12.08
N ARG A 341 -12.58 -23.19 12.48
CA ARG A 341 -11.77 -22.21 13.23
C ARG A 341 -11.56 -20.89 12.49
N ILE A 342 -11.11 -20.94 11.24
CA ILE A 342 -10.86 -19.73 10.44
C ILE A 342 -12.18 -19.00 10.18
N LEU A 343 -13.25 -19.76 9.88
CA LEU A 343 -14.56 -19.19 9.62
C LEU A 343 -15.11 -18.47 10.85
N THR A 344 -15.16 -19.12 12.01
CA THR A 344 -15.71 -18.51 13.24
C THR A 344 -14.91 -17.31 13.72
N ALA A 345 -13.57 -17.38 13.69
CA ALA A 345 -12.71 -16.26 14.05
C ALA A 345 -12.91 -15.07 13.10
N SER A 346 -12.95 -15.32 11.79
CA SER A 346 -13.15 -14.27 10.78
C SER A 346 -14.54 -13.65 10.87
N MET A 347 -15.58 -14.43 11.17
CA MET A 347 -16.95 -13.91 11.35
C MET A 347 -17.05 -12.97 12.54
N LEU A 348 -16.51 -13.37 13.70
CA LEU A 348 -16.52 -12.54 14.92
C LEU A 348 -15.68 -11.27 14.75
N ALA A 349 -14.57 -11.34 14.04
CA ALA A 349 -13.78 -10.16 13.73
C ALA A 349 -14.50 -9.22 12.75
N ASN A 350 -15.18 -9.76 11.73
CA ASN A 350 -15.94 -8.98 10.78
C ASN A 350 -17.19 -8.34 11.42
N THR A 351 -17.85 -8.99 12.37
CA THR A 351 -18.96 -8.37 13.12
C THR A 351 -18.45 -7.17 13.92
N LEU A 352 -17.35 -7.33 14.67
CA LEU A 352 -16.73 -6.25 15.43
C LEU A 352 -16.32 -5.08 14.52
N LEU A 353 -15.69 -5.38 13.38
CA LEU A 353 -15.31 -4.38 12.40
C LEU A 353 -16.52 -3.59 11.88
N CYS A 354 -17.59 -4.28 11.49
CA CYS A 354 -18.82 -3.62 11.05
C CYS A 354 -19.37 -2.73 12.17
N ILE A 355 -19.54 -3.25 13.38
CA ILE A 355 -20.08 -2.47 14.50
C ILE A 355 -19.26 -1.19 14.70
N ILE A 356 -17.93 -1.29 14.76
CA ILE A 356 -17.04 -0.13 14.96
C ILE A 356 -17.16 0.85 13.79
N ASN A 357 -17.04 0.38 12.54
CA ASN A 357 -17.11 1.25 11.37
C ASN A 357 -18.46 1.97 11.26
N TYR A 358 -19.59 1.28 11.47
CA TYR A 358 -20.89 1.91 11.30
C TYR A 358 -21.28 2.83 12.46
N THR A 359 -20.93 2.45 13.70
CA THR A 359 -21.21 3.28 14.88
C THR A 359 -20.33 4.52 14.96
N ILE A 360 -19.09 4.46 14.46
CA ILE A 360 -18.12 5.54 14.64
C ILE A 360 -17.94 6.36 13.35
N LEU A 361 -17.88 5.74 12.18
CA LEU A 361 -17.57 6.45 10.92
C LEU A 361 -18.77 7.23 10.37
N PHE A 362 -19.97 6.69 10.53
CA PHE A 362 -21.17 7.26 9.91
C PHE A 362 -22.16 7.89 10.91
N ALA A 363 -21.86 7.85 12.21
CA ALA A 363 -22.68 8.52 13.20
C ALA A 363 -22.80 10.02 12.88
N GLY A 364 -24.03 10.47 12.64
CA GLY A 364 -24.35 11.85 12.30
C GLY A 364 -24.25 12.23 10.82
N ILE A 365 -23.94 11.28 9.91
CA ILE A 365 -23.88 11.53 8.46
C ILE A 365 -25.12 10.98 7.73
N TYR A 366 -25.53 9.76 8.06
CA TYR A 366 -26.68 9.09 7.43
C TYR A 366 -27.74 8.71 8.48
N PRO A 367 -29.03 8.57 8.08
CA PRO A 367 -30.07 8.08 8.97
C PRO A 367 -29.79 6.64 9.43
N TYR A 368 -30.20 6.32 10.66
CA TYR A 368 -29.89 5.04 11.31
C TYR A 368 -30.36 3.81 10.51
N GLU A 369 -31.49 3.91 9.81
CA GLU A 369 -32.05 2.81 9.00
C GLU A 369 -31.17 2.48 7.79
N GLU A 370 -30.67 3.50 7.08
CA GLU A 370 -29.76 3.31 5.94
C GLU A 370 -28.42 2.73 6.40
N LEU A 371 -27.92 3.17 7.55
CA LEU A 371 -26.69 2.64 8.15
C LEU A 371 -26.80 1.19 8.56
N PHE A 372 -27.93 0.81 9.17
CA PHE A 372 -28.17 -0.58 9.52
C PHE A 372 -28.21 -1.46 8.27
N ASN A 373 -28.92 -1.03 7.23
CA ASN A 373 -28.99 -1.76 5.96
C ASN A 373 -27.62 -1.90 5.26
N LEU A 374 -26.81 -0.84 5.26
CA LEU A 374 -25.43 -0.86 4.73
C LEU A 374 -24.53 -1.80 5.55
N SER A 375 -24.70 -1.80 6.87
CA SER A 375 -23.94 -2.67 7.77
C SER A 375 -24.25 -4.14 7.58
N LEU A 376 -25.53 -4.47 7.45
CA LEU A 376 -26.01 -5.82 7.28
C LEU A 376 -25.60 -6.35 5.90
N SER A 377 -25.80 -5.56 4.84
CA SER A 377 -25.42 -5.95 3.46
C SER A 377 -23.91 -6.19 3.35
N GLY A 378 -23.09 -5.29 3.91
CA GLY A 378 -21.64 -5.43 3.96
C GLY A 378 -21.19 -6.63 4.77
N TRP A 379 -21.81 -6.89 5.92
CA TRP A 379 -21.50 -8.05 6.75
C TRP A 379 -21.85 -9.37 6.06
N VAL A 380 -23.05 -9.49 5.48
CA VAL A 380 -23.48 -10.68 4.73
C VAL A 380 -22.56 -10.93 3.54
N TYR A 381 -22.17 -9.88 2.80
CA TYR A 381 -21.22 -10.01 1.70
C TYR A 381 -19.87 -10.57 2.17
N LYS A 382 -19.30 -10.00 3.25
CA LYS A 382 -18.04 -10.47 3.82
C LYS A 382 -18.14 -11.93 4.27
N PHE A 383 -19.25 -12.31 4.90
CA PHE A 383 -19.53 -13.68 5.29
C PHE A 383 -19.47 -14.62 4.07
N VAL A 384 -20.25 -14.32 3.02
CA VAL A 384 -20.34 -15.15 1.82
C VAL A 384 -18.99 -15.29 1.13
N VAL A 385 -18.25 -14.19 0.97
CA VAL A 385 -16.91 -14.23 0.37
C VAL A 385 -15.95 -15.08 1.19
N THR A 386 -15.94 -14.95 2.52
CA THR A 386 -15.08 -15.78 3.38
C THR A 386 -15.43 -17.26 3.30
N LEU A 387 -16.72 -17.62 3.24
CA LEU A 387 -17.18 -19.00 3.10
C LEU A 387 -16.66 -19.64 1.80
N PHE A 388 -16.80 -18.95 0.66
CA PHE A 388 -16.40 -19.46 -0.65
C PHE A 388 -14.88 -19.47 -0.87
N SER A 389 -14.16 -18.53 -0.26
CA SER A 389 -12.70 -18.44 -0.38
C SER A 389 -11.95 -19.37 0.58
N LEU A 390 -12.59 -19.83 1.66
CA LEU A 390 -11.99 -20.72 2.65
C LEU A 390 -11.37 -22.02 2.06
N PRO A 391 -12.00 -22.76 1.13
CA PRO A 391 -11.36 -23.95 0.53
C PRO A 391 -10.06 -23.60 -0.20
N PHE A 392 -10.03 -22.45 -0.89
CA PHE A 392 -8.83 -21.96 -1.55
C PHE A 392 -7.72 -21.59 -0.55
N VAL A 393 -8.10 -20.97 0.57
CA VAL A 393 -7.19 -20.61 1.66
C VAL A 393 -6.56 -21.85 2.31
N LEU A 394 -7.34 -22.90 2.54
CA LEU A 394 -6.83 -24.19 3.06
C LEU A 394 -5.91 -24.90 2.07
N TYR A 395 -6.22 -24.82 0.76
CA TYR A 395 -5.32 -25.31 -0.28
C TYR A 395 -3.98 -24.58 -0.27
N LEU A 396 -4.00 -23.25 -0.20
CA LEU A 396 -2.79 -22.43 -0.09
C LEU A 396 -1.99 -22.76 1.17
N TYR A 397 -2.67 -22.91 2.31
CA TYR A 397 -2.05 -23.31 3.57
C TYR A 397 -1.27 -24.62 3.40
N ASN A 398 -1.89 -25.68 2.88
CA ASN A 398 -1.23 -26.98 2.71
C ASN A 398 -0.02 -26.90 1.77
N LYS A 399 -0.12 -26.10 0.69
CA LYS A 399 0.96 -25.90 -0.27
C LYS A 399 2.13 -25.11 0.33
N LEU A 400 1.82 -24.08 1.12
CA LEU A 400 2.83 -23.26 1.77
C LEU A 400 3.50 -24.03 2.90
N GLN A 401 2.74 -24.68 3.79
CA GLN A 401 3.28 -25.47 4.90
C GLN A 401 4.35 -26.48 4.43
N LYS A 402 4.04 -27.27 3.39
CA LYS A 402 5.00 -28.21 2.79
C LYS A 402 6.30 -27.53 2.36
N LYS A 403 6.20 -26.34 1.75
CA LYS A 403 7.37 -25.57 1.32
C LYS A 403 8.13 -24.99 2.50
N THR A 404 7.43 -24.51 3.53
CA THR A 404 8.02 -23.96 4.76
C THR A 404 8.86 -25.03 5.47
N GLU A 405 8.32 -26.24 5.60
CA GLU A 405 9.00 -27.40 6.19
C GLU A 405 10.26 -27.77 5.41
N ILE A 406 10.19 -27.82 4.07
CA ILE A 406 11.36 -28.08 3.20
C ILE A 406 12.42 -26.98 3.35
N THR A 407 12.04 -25.71 3.43
CA THR A 407 13.01 -24.61 3.62
C THR A 407 13.67 -24.66 4.99
N ASN A 408 12.94 -25.00 6.05
CA ASN A 408 13.48 -25.11 7.39
C ASN A 408 14.46 -26.30 7.50
N LEU A 409 14.17 -27.42 6.83
CA LEU A 409 15.09 -28.57 6.74
C LEU A 409 16.41 -28.20 6.04
N LYS A 410 16.36 -27.43 4.95
CA LYS A 410 17.58 -26.98 4.25
C LYS A 410 18.44 -26.02 5.06
N LEU A 411 17.80 -25.18 5.89
CA LEU A 411 18.48 -24.25 6.81
C LEU A 411 19.09 -24.97 8.02
N ALA A 412 18.55 -26.12 8.42
CA ALA A 412 19.10 -26.95 9.50
C ALA A 412 20.27 -27.85 9.05
N THR A 413 20.42 -28.08 7.75
CA THR A 413 21.49 -28.91 7.16
C THR A 413 22.69 -28.10 6.65
N CYS A 414 22.62 -26.77 6.70
CA CYS A 414 23.74 -25.85 6.41
C CYS A 414 24.23 -25.25 7.72
#